data_AF-A0A257ZUQ1-F1
#
_entry.id   AF-A0A257ZUQ1-F1
#
_cell.length_a   1.000
_cell.length_b   1.000
_cell.length_c   1.000
_cell.angle_alpha   90.00
_cell.angle_beta   90.00
_cell.angle_gamma   90.00
#
_symmetry.space_group_name_H-M   'P 1'
#
loop_
_entity.id
_entity.type
_entity.pdbx_description
1 polymer ?
#
loop_
_entity_poly.entity_id
_entity_poly.type
_entity_poly.pdbx_seq_one_letter_code
_entity_poly.pdbx_strand_id
1 'polypeptide(L)'
;MSKRSLMRRAWHLFRQSMARFSRPAFGACLRRAWDEAKNAPVTPLATIRAVMGCAEGIGRDELIQRLTMARTCARAQVARYRNAGRPSNWSAGKHRSADMCRLASIEMILTREISARDAAAAVF
;
A
#
# COMPACT_ATOMS: atom_id res chain seq x y z
N MET A 1 -12.59 -0.18 9.50
CA MET A 1 -11.53 -0.11 10.52
C MET A 1 -12.17 -0.20 11.91
N SER A 2 -11.63 -1.01 12.84
CA SER A 2 -12.21 -1.14 14.19
C SER A 2 -11.91 0.09 15.07
N LYS A 3 -12.74 0.35 16.10
CA LYS A 3 -12.49 1.42 17.10
C LYS A 3 -11.12 1.28 17.76
N ARG A 4 -10.66 0.05 18.00
CA ARG A 4 -9.36 -0.25 18.61
C ARG A 4 -8.19 0.11 17.69
N SER A 5 -8.28 -0.23 16.40
CA SER A 5 -7.28 0.15 15.39
C SER A 5 -7.23 1.67 15.16
N LEU A 6 -8.39 2.35 15.19
CA LEU A 6 -8.48 3.81 15.12
C LEU A 6 -7.75 4.49 16.29
N MET A 7 -8.01 4.04 17.52
CA MET A 7 -7.34 4.60 18.69
C MET A 7 -5.83 4.33 18.67
N ARG A 8 -5.39 3.13 18.27
CA ARG A 8 -3.95 2.86 18.12
C ARG A 8 -3.27 3.78 17.10
N ARG A 9 -3.92 4.01 15.96
CA ARG A 9 -3.38 4.90 14.92
C ARG A 9 -3.31 6.34 15.41
N ALA A 10 -4.35 6.85 16.07
CA ALA A 10 -4.35 8.18 16.66
C ALA A 10 -3.22 8.36 17.69
N TRP A 11 -3.00 7.37 18.56
CA TRP A 11 -1.88 7.38 19.50
C TRP A 11 -0.51 7.32 18.83
N HIS A 12 -0.37 6.54 17.75
CA HIS A 12 0.88 6.49 16.99
C HIS A 12 1.21 7.85 16.35
N LEU A 13 0.23 8.49 15.70
CA LEU A 13 0.37 9.83 15.12
C LEU A 13 0.71 10.88 16.19
N PHE A 14 0.08 10.80 17.37
CA PHE A 14 0.37 11.70 18.49
C PHE A 14 1.80 11.50 19.03
N ARG A 15 2.27 10.26 19.13
CA ARG A 15 3.67 9.99 19.55
C ARG A 15 4.69 10.52 18.54
N GLN A 16 4.38 10.40 17.24
CA GLN A 16 5.24 10.93 16.17
C GLN A 16 5.31 12.46 16.17
N SER A 17 4.25 13.15 16.60
CA SER A 17 4.26 14.62 16.66
C SER A 17 5.11 15.18 17.80
N MET A 18 5.55 14.34 18.75
CA MET A 18 6.34 14.72 19.94
C MET A 18 5.73 15.85 20.79
N ALA A 19 4.44 16.11 20.61
CA ALA A 19 3.73 17.20 21.30
C ALA A 19 3.41 16.78 22.74
N ARG A 20 3.37 17.75 23.66
CA ARG A 20 2.83 17.52 25.00
C ARG A 20 1.33 17.22 24.89
N PHE A 21 0.86 16.30 25.73
CA PHE A 21 -0.55 15.90 25.68
C PHE A 21 -1.49 17.07 25.95
N SER A 22 -2.40 17.30 25.01
CA SER A 22 -3.57 18.15 25.17
C SER A 22 -4.75 17.51 24.44
N ARG A 23 -5.97 17.70 24.96
CA ARG A 23 -7.20 17.18 24.32
C ARG A 23 -7.34 17.68 22.88
N PRO A 24 -7.05 18.97 22.54
CA PRO A 24 -7.11 19.44 21.17
C PRO A 24 -6.06 18.78 20.25
N ALA A 25 -4.81 18.61 20.71
CA ALA A 25 -3.76 17.99 19.92
C ALA A 25 -4.07 16.53 19.62
N PHE A 26 -4.50 15.77 20.63
CA PHE A 26 -4.95 14.39 20.42
C PHE A 26 -6.20 14.31 19.54
N GLY A 27 -7.15 15.24 19.70
CA GLY A 27 -8.33 15.33 18.85
C GLY A 27 -8.01 15.61 17.37
N ALA A 28 -6.95 16.35 17.07
CA ALA A 28 -6.44 16.51 15.71
C ALA A 28 -5.89 15.20 15.14
N CYS A 29 -5.09 14.46 15.93
CA CYS A 29 -4.59 13.13 15.54
C CYS A 29 -5.73 12.12 15.34
N LEU A 30 -6.79 12.19 16.15
CA LEU A 30 -7.96 11.33 16.03
C LEU A 30 -8.76 11.63 14.75
N ARG A 31 -8.97 12.91 14.42
CA ARG A 31 -9.59 13.33 13.15
C ARG A 31 -8.77 12.84 11.96
N ARG A 32 -7.46 13.03 11.99
CA ARG A 32 -6.55 12.51 10.96
C ARG A 32 -6.63 10.98 10.83
N ALA A 33 -6.61 10.24 11.94
CA ALA A 33 -6.74 8.79 11.91
C ALA A 33 -8.12 8.34 11.37
N TRP A 34 -9.16 9.13 11.61
CA TRP A 34 -10.50 8.88 11.07
C TRP A 34 -10.58 9.12 9.57
N ASP A 35 -9.96 10.19 9.08
CA ASP A 35 -9.88 10.47 7.64
C ASP A 35 -9.02 9.42 6.92
N GLU A 36 -7.91 8.98 7.54
CA GLU A 36 -7.13 7.83 7.05
C GLU A 36 -7.97 6.53 7.02
N ALA A 37 -8.87 6.34 7.98
CA ALA A 37 -9.77 5.18 8.01
C ALA A 37 -10.83 5.23 6.91
N LYS A 38 -11.35 6.42 6.58
CA LYS A 38 -12.26 6.62 5.45
C LYS A 38 -11.55 6.35 4.12
N ASN A 39 -10.30 6.78 4.04
CA ASN A 39 -9.42 6.55 2.90
C ASN A 39 -8.70 5.21 3.00
N ALA A 40 -9.25 4.20 3.68
CA ALA A 40 -8.61 2.89 3.73
C ALA A 40 -8.57 2.24 2.33
N PRO A 41 -7.53 1.45 2.02
CA PRO A 41 -7.48 0.62 0.83
C PRO A 41 -8.69 -0.30 0.70
N VAL A 42 -9.17 -0.50 -0.51
CA VAL A 42 -10.27 -1.45 -0.80
C VAL A 42 -9.76 -2.89 -0.82
N THR A 43 -8.49 -3.06 -1.18
CA THR A 43 -7.81 -4.35 -1.21
C THR A 43 -7.62 -4.85 0.21
N PRO A 44 -7.94 -6.14 0.49
CA PRO A 44 -7.73 -6.72 1.81
C PRO A 44 -6.28 -6.60 2.27
N LEU A 45 -6.10 -6.25 3.56
CA LEU A 45 -4.79 -6.05 4.17
C LEU A 45 -3.87 -7.28 4.05
N ALA A 46 -4.44 -8.49 4.13
CA ALA A 46 -3.70 -9.74 3.96
C ALA A 46 -3.02 -9.82 2.58
N THR A 47 -3.73 -9.44 1.52
CA THR A 47 -3.22 -9.41 0.15
C THR A 47 -2.13 -8.35 0.00
N ILE A 48 -2.34 -7.14 0.54
CA ILE A 48 -1.34 -6.07 0.49
C ILE A 48 -0.06 -6.50 1.22
N ARG A 49 -0.17 -7.16 2.38
CA ARG A 49 0.97 -7.68 3.14
C ARG A 49 1.75 -8.74 2.38
N ALA A 50 1.04 -9.67 1.74
CA ALA A 50 1.69 -10.72 0.94
C ALA A 50 2.54 -10.15 -0.21
N VAL A 51 2.10 -9.03 -0.82
CA VAL A 51 2.77 -8.44 -1.97
C VAL A 51 3.85 -7.41 -1.58
N MET A 52 3.59 -6.56 -0.58
CA MET A 52 4.44 -5.40 -0.24
C MET A 52 4.81 -5.27 1.25
N GLY A 53 4.34 -6.16 2.12
CA GLY A 53 4.67 -6.11 3.55
C GLY A 53 4.19 -4.84 4.28
N CYS A 54 3.08 -4.23 3.85
CA CYS A 54 2.61 -2.98 4.45
C CYS A 54 1.99 -3.18 5.84
N ALA A 55 2.18 -2.17 6.70
CA ALA A 55 1.59 -2.13 8.03
C ALA A 55 0.06 -1.89 7.98
N GLU A 56 -0.62 -2.19 9.08
CA GLU A 56 -2.05 -1.89 9.23
C GLU A 56 -2.28 -0.38 9.35
N GLY A 57 -3.37 0.12 8.76
CA GLY A 57 -3.73 1.55 8.82
C GLY A 57 -3.00 2.42 7.79
N ILE A 58 -2.41 1.84 6.75
CA ILE A 58 -1.95 2.59 5.58
C ILE A 58 -3.16 3.23 4.88
N GLY A 59 -3.04 4.51 4.49
CA GLY A 59 -4.05 5.18 3.67
C GLY A 59 -3.99 4.71 2.21
N ARG A 60 -5.10 4.85 1.48
CA ARG A 60 -5.22 4.47 0.07
C ARG A 60 -4.23 5.23 -0.81
N ASP A 61 -4.11 6.55 -0.63
CA ASP A 61 -3.16 7.36 -1.43
C ASP A 61 -1.71 7.00 -1.15
N GLU A 62 -1.37 6.77 0.11
CA GLU A 62 -0.03 6.30 0.50
C GLU A 62 0.26 4.92 -0.11
N LEU A 63 -0.72 4.02 -0.08
CA LEU A 63 -0.60 2.71 -0.71
C LEU A 63 -0.41 2.83 -2.23
N ILE A 64 -1.20 3.67 -2.92
CA ILE A 64 -1.07 3.94 -4.36
C ILE A 64 0.31 4.47 -4.68
N GLN A 65 0.83 5.42 -3.89
CA GLN A 65 2.16 5.99 -4.09
C GLN A 65 3.24 4.91 -3.97
N ARG A 66 3.21 4.11 -2.90
CA ARG A 66 4.17 3.01 -2.69
C ARG A 66 4.08 1.95 -3.79
N LEU A 67 2.87 1.57 -4.21
CA LEU A 67 2.65 0.61 -5.29
C LEU A 67 3.16 1.15 -6.63
N THR A 68 3.02 2.45 -6.89
CA THR A 68 3.52 3.09 -8.09
C THR A 68 5.05 3.02 -8.15
N MET A 69 5.74 3.33 -7.04
CA MET A 69 7.19 3.19 -6.95
C MET A 69 7.62 1.73 -7.13
N ALA A 70 6.96 0.79 -6.44
CA ALA A 70 7.26 -0.63 -6.54
C ALA A 70 7.03 -1.17 -7.96
N ARG A 71 5.98 -0.71 -8.64
CA ARG A 71 5.69 -1.05 -10.04
C ARG A 71 6.81 -0.60 -10.95
N THR A 72 7.33 0.62 -10.80
CA THR A 72 8.44 1.11 -11.62
C THR A 72 9.67 0.21 -11.49
N CYS A 73 10.04 -0.16 -10.25
CA CYS A 73 11.14 -1.07 -10.00
C CYS A 73 10.89 -2.47 -10.59
N ALA A 74 9.70 -3.04 -10.38
CA ALA A 74 9.33 -4.36 -10.88
C ALA A 74 9.28 -4.40 -12.42
N ARG A 75 8.78 -3.34 -13.07
CA ARG A 75 8.81 -3.20 -14.53
C ARG A 75 10.22 -3.15 -15.07
N ALA A 76 11.11 -2.39 -14.43
CA ALA A 76 12.51 -2.31 -14.83
C ALA A 76 13.20 -3.68 -14.73
N GLN A 77 12.90 -4.43 -13.66
CA GLN A 77 13.41 -5.79 -13.46
C GLN A 77 12.89 -6.76 -14.54
N VAL A 78 11.57 -6.78 -14.78
CA VAL A 78 10.97 -7.67 -15.80
C VAL A 78 11.40 -7.30 -17.22
N ALA A 79 11.66 -6.02 -17.51
CA ALA A 79 12.16 -5.58 -18.81
C ALA A 79 13.49 -6.23 -19.19
N ARG A 80 14.34 -6.57 -18.20
CA ARG A 80 15.61 -7.31 -18.43
C ARG A 80 15.37 -8.68 -19.04
N TYR A 81 14.20 -9.29 -18.78
CA TYR A 81 13.85 -10.60 -19.31
C TYR A 81 13.31 -10.56 -20.74
N ARG A 82 12.95 -9.39 -21.27
CA ARG A 82 12.31 -9.25 -22.59
C ARG A 82 13.13 -9.87 -23.72
N ASN A 83 14.45 -9.67 -23.69
CA ASN A 83 15.39 -10.19 -24.68
C ASN A 83 16.32 -11.27 -24.10
N ALA A 84 16.10 -11.69 -22.84
CA ALA A 84 16.92 -12.71 -22.23
C ALA A 84 16.54 -14.09 -22.77
N GLY A 85 17.56 -14.88 -23.13
CA GLY A 85 17.41 -16.28 -23.53
C GLY A 85 16.75 -17.14 -22.44
N ARG A 86 16.64 -18.45 -22.71
CA ARG A 86 16.09 -19.38 -21.72
C ARG A 86 16.91 -19.32 -20.41
N PRO A 87 16.26 -19.45 -19.24
CA PRO A 87 16.98 -19.49 -17.97
C PRO A 87 18.05 -20.58 -17.98
N SER A 88 19.23 -20.30 -17.46
CA SER A 88 20.36 -21.24 -17.43
C SER A 88 20.12 -22.43 -16.49
N ASN A 89 19.23 -22.29 -15.50
CA ASN A 89 18.84 -23.35 -14.58
C ASN A 89 17.42 -23.13 -14.04
N TRP A 90 16.89 -24.14 -13.34
CA TRP A 90 15.55 -24.12 -12.74
C TRP A 90 15.35 -22.96 -11.75
N SER A 91 16.35 -22.66 -10.92
CA SER A 91 16.27 -21.58 -9.93
C SER A 91 16.11 -20.21 -10.61
N ALA A 92 16.89 -19.92 -11.64
CA ALA A 92 16.77 -18.70 -12.44
C ALA A 92 15.39 -18.60 -13.11
N GLY A 93 14.86 -19.73 -13.59
CA GLY A 93 13.49 -19.79 -14.13
C GLY A 93 12.43 -19.47 -13.07
N LYS A 94 12.56 -20.03 -11.87
CA LYS A 94 11.68 -19.77 -10.73
C LYS A 94 11.68 -18.29 -10.33
N HIS A 95 12.86 -17.67 -10.21
CA HIS A 95 12.97 -16.24 -9.89
C HIS A 95 12.36 -15.35 -10.98
N ARG A 96 12.65 -15.65 -12.26
CA ARG A 96 12.02 -14.94 -13.38
C ARG A 96 10.49 -15.03 -13.35
N SER A 97 9.95 -16.21 -13.07
CA SER A 97 8.50 -16.39 -12.92
C SER A 97 7.94 -15.61 -11.74
N ALA A 98 8.63 -15.63 -10.59
CA ALA A 98 8.20 -14.90 -9.39
C ALA A 98 8.18 -13.38 -9.61
N ASP A 99 9.18 -12.83 -10.29
CA ASP A 99 9.25 -11.41 -10.63
C ASP A 99 8.10 -10.98 -11.55
N MET A 100 7.74 -11.81 -12.54
CA MET A 100 6.57 -11.55 -13.40
C MET A 100 5.26 -11.62 -12.62
N CYS A 101 5.07 -12.63 -11.76
CA CYS A 101 3.89 -12.75 -10.90
C CYS A 101 3.76 -11.57 -9.93
N ARG A 102 4.89 -11.10 -9.38
CA ARG A 102 4.94 -9.94 -8.50
C ARG A 102 4.51 -8.67 -9.23
N LEU A 103 5.02 -8.43 -10.44
CA LEU A 103 4.62 -7.28 -11.25
C LEU A 103 3.10 -7.31 -11.53
N ALA A 104 2.58 -8.44 -12.00
CA ALA A 104 1.14 -8.60 -12.26
C ALA A 104 0.28 -8.34 -11.01
N SER A 105 0.72 -8.85 -9.85
CA SER A 105 0.03 -8.63 -8.57
C SER A 105 0.01 -7.15 -8.17
N ILE A 106 1.13 -6.45 -8.33
CA ILE A 106 1.24 -5.02 -8.04
C ILE A 106 0.30 -4.22 -8.97
N GLU A 107 0.30 -4.53 -10.27
CA GLU A 107 -0.54 -3.81 -11.23
C GLU A 107 -2.03 -4.01 -10.97
N MET A 108 -2.45 -5.25 -10.68
CA MET A 108 -3.83 -5.56 -10.32
C MET A 108 -4.30 -4.76 -9.09
N ILE A 109 -3.51 -4.75 -8.02
CA ILE A 109 -3.84 -4.00 -6.79
C ILE A 109 -3.89 -2.50 -7.09
N LEU A 110 -2.91 -1.98 -7.82
CA LEU A 110 -2.82 -0.56 -8.15
C LEU A 110 -4.06 -0.10 -8.95
N THR A 111 -4.45 -0.84 -9.99
CA THR A 111 -5.65 -0.53 -10.78
C THR A 111 -6.89 -0.49 -9.90
N ARG A 112 -7.07 -1.50 -9.03
CA ARG A 112 -8.23 -1.55 -8.12
C ARG A 112 -8.29 -0.36 -7.18
N GLU A 113 -7.17 0.03 -6.59
CA GLU A 113 -7.12 1.17 -5.66
C GLU A 113 -7.33 2.51 -6.37
N ILE A 114 -6.77 2.69 -7.58
CA ILE A 114 -6.99 3.90 -8.39
C ILE A 114 -8.46 4.03 -8.75
N SER A 115 -9.08 2.97 -9.30
CA SER A 115 -10.51 3.00 -9.63
C SER A 115 -11.38 3.31 -8.41
N ALA A 116 -11.05 2.76 -7.23
CA ALA A 116 -11.77 3.06 -6.00
C ALA A 116 -11.58 4.50 -5.51
N ARG A 117 -10.40 5.08 -5.70
CA ARG A 117 -10.13 6.49 -5.40
C ARG A 117 -10.92 7.40 -6.34
N ASP A 118 -10.88 7.12 -7.64
CA ASP A 118 -11.54 7.96 -8.64
C ASP A 118 -13.07 7.87 -8.52
N ALA A 119 -13.61 6.70 -8.20
CA ALA A 119 -15.03 6.53 -7.87
C ALA A 119 -15.43 7.31 -6.59
N ALA A 120 -14.56 7.37 -5.59
CA ALA A 120 -14.82 8.17 -4.39
C ALA A 120 -14.76 9.68 -4.66
N ALA A 121 -13.92 10.12 -5.62
CA ALA A 121 -13.83 11.51 -6.03
C ALA A 121 -15.04 11.96 -6.88
N ALA A 122 -15.62 11.08 -7.68
CA ALA A 122 -16.77 11.37 -8.55
C ALA A 122 -18.12 11.51 -7.80
N VAL A 123 -18.16 11.18 -6.50
CA VAL A 123 -19.37 11.25 -5.65
C VAL A 123 -19.53 12.61 -4.97
N PHE A 124 -18.56 13.52 -5.14
CA PHE A 124 -18.56 14.90 -4.62
C PHE A 124 -18.55 15.92 -5.76
#